data_AF-A0A934NGY1-F1
#
_entry.id   AF-A0A934NGY1-F1
#
_cell.length_a   1.000
_cell.length_b   1.000
_cell.length_c   1.000
_cell.angle_alpha   90.00
_cell.angle_beta   90.00
_cell.angle_gamma   90.00
#
_symmetry.space_group_name_H-M   'P 1'
#
loop_
_entity.id
_entity.type
_entity.pdbx_description
1 polymer ?
#
loop_
_entity_poly.entity_id
_entity_poly.type
_entity_poly.pdbx_seq_one_letter_code
_entity_poly.pdbx_strand_id
1 'polypeptide(L)'
;ALNTARSHTGDHVLFTVPALLAGLGGRITAEAAVYGVDVALGIAAAVLCVAPLSRVLHPHDLLDAFPRPLQRTAAVTGAAINLVPAVGRNAVAISEAQRLRGAAGPRLRDWRGVAAPVVLSALDDSLQLAEAMESRGFGGGPRSRYSGARIDRAAVLVIMSSTAAIVVTVVARVTGSLPDWYPFPVAVVPDIAVLPVVACLLLGMPLVAWHRW
;
A
#
# COMPACT_ATOMS: atom_id res chain seq x y z
N ALA A 1 -4.10 -20.42 10.94
CA ALA A 1 -3.37 -21.61 11.41
C ALA A 1 -3.03 -21.60 12.91
N LEU A 2 -2.60 -20.46 13.50
CA LEU A 2 -2.32 -20.41 14.96
C LEU A 2 -3.59 -20.38 15.82
N ASN A 3 -4.66 -19.75 15.32
CA ASN A 3 -5.93 -19.59 16.04
C ASN A 3 -6.64 -20.94 16.25
N THR A 4 -6.62 -21.78 15.23
CA THR A 4 -7.18 -23.15 15.23
C THR A 4 -6.54 -24.09 16.24
N ALA A 5 -5.28 -23.86 16.59
CA ALA A 5 -4.51 -24.73 17.49
C ALA A 5 -4.68 -24.39 18.98
N ARG A 6 -5.21 -23.19 19.31
CA ARG A 6 -5.35 -22.71 20.70
C ARG A 6 -6.79 -22.60 21.21
N SER A 7 -7.80 -22.62 20.34
CA SER A 7 -9.20 -22.60 20.77
C SER A 7 -9.65 -24.02 21.12
N HIS A 8 -9.75 -24.33 22.41
CA HIS A 8 -10.21 -25.64 22.91
C HIS A 8 -11.70 -25.68 23.28
N THR A 9 -12.48 -24.66 22.89
CA THR A 9 -13.85 -24.44 23.39
C THR A 9 -14.91 -24.69 22.31
N GLY A 10 -14.91 -25.86 21.66
CA GLY A 10 -15.92 -26.24 20.66
C GLY A 10 -16.55 -27.62 20.94
N ASP A 11 -17.85 -27.75 20.65
CA ASP A 11 -18.65 -28.95 20.90
C ASP A 11 -18.37 -30.07 19.87
N HIS A 12 -18.00 -29.74 18.63
CA HIS A 12 -17.71 -30.73 17.58
C HIS A 12 -16.21 -30.93 17.34
N VAL A 13 -15.68 -32.02 17.90
CA VAL A 13 -14.27 -32.44 17.74
C VAL A 13 -14.11 -33.27 16.47
N LEU A 14 -13.25 -32.84 15.56
CA LEU A 14 -12.91 -33.62 14.36
C LEU A 14 -11.71 -34.53 14.59
N PHE A 15 -10.67 -34.05 15.29
CA PHE A 15 -9.45 -34.82 15.54
C PHE A 15 -8.80 -34.38 16.86
N THR A 16 -8.38 -35.35 17.67
CA THR A 16 -7.55 -35.13 18.86
C THR A 16 -6.11 -35.45 18.50
N VAL A 17 -5.25 -34.43 18.39
CA VAL A 17 -3.82 -34.65 18.12
C VAL A 17 -3.10 -34.93 19.45
N PRO A 18 -2.35 -36.04 19.60
CA PRO A 18 -1.63 -36.36 20.83
C PRO A 18 -0.60 -35.27 21.13
N ALA A 19 -0.54 -34.82 22.38
CA ALA A 19 0.27 -33.69 22.83
C ALA A 19 1.77 -34.02 22.94
N LEU A 20 2.41 -34.41 21.82
CA LEU A 20 3.84 -34.73 21.79
C LEU A 20 4.75 -33.51 21.52
N LEU A 21 4.20 -32.36 21.09
CA LEU A 21 4.93 -31.10 21.01
C LEU A 21 4.30 -30.05 21.92
N ALA A 22 5.09 -29.51 22.85
CA ALA A 22 4.73 -28.44 23.77
C ALA A 22 4.14 -27.23 23.01
N GLY A 23 2.81 -27.10 23.06
CA GLY A 23 2.04 -25.97 22.49
C GLY A 23 1.18 -26.26 21.25
N LEU A 24 1.21 -27.48 20.70
CA LEU A 24 0.47 -27.88 19.48
C LEU A 24 -0.50 -29.06 19.69
N GLY A 25 -0.65 -29.54 20.93
CA GLY A 25 -1.56 -30.63 21.28
C GLY A 25 -2.92 -30.15 21.76
N GLY A 26 -4.00 -30.66 21.16
CA GLY A 26 -5.37 -30.40 21.61
C GLY A 26 -6.44 -30.81 20.61
N ARG A 27 -7.71 -30.71 21.04
CA ARG A 27 -8.92 -30.93 20.20
C ARG A 27 -8.95 -29.87 19.10
N ILE A 28 -8.83 -30.28 17.84
CA ILE A 28 -9.09 -29.39 16.69
C ILE A 28 -10.59 -29.49 16.41
N THR A 29 -11.30 -28.39 16.65
CA THR A 29 -12.76 -28.33 16.48
C THR A 29 -13.12 -27.68 15.14
N ALA A 30 -14.30 -28.01 14.60
CA ALA A 30 -14.75 -27.50 13.30
C ALA A 30 -14.91 -25.97 13.31
N GLU A 31 -15.36 -25.43 14.44
CA GLU A 31 -15.63 -24.01 14.69
C GLU A 31 -14.32 -23.20 14.64
N ALA A 32 -13.24 -23.77 15.17
CA ALA A 32 -11.91 -23.19 15.12
C ALA A 32 -11.42 -23.02 13.67
N ALA A 33 -11.69 -24.01 12.81
CA ALA A 33 -11.35 -23.98 11.39
C ALA A 33 -12.13 -22.91 10.63
N VAL A 34 -13.44 -22.80 10.88
CA VAL A 34 -14.31 -21.76 10.28
C VAL A 34 -13.84 -20.37 10.68
N TYR A 35 -13.53 -20.15 11.96
CA TYR A 35 -12.99 -18.88 12.44
C TYR A 35 -11.60 -18.57 11.82
N GLY A 36 -10.76 -19.60 11.67
CA GLY A 36 -9.48 -19.47 10.98
C GLY A 36 -9.60 -19.05 9.52
N VAL A 37 -10.62 -19.55 8.82
CA VAL A 37 -10.93 -19.19 7.42
C VAL A 37 -11.44 -17.75 7.33
N ASP A 38 -12.32 -17.33 8.24
CA ASP A 38 -12.84 -15.96 8.28
C ASP A 38 -11.72 -14.92 8.47
N VAL A 39 -10.84 -15.14 9.45
CA VAL A 39 -9.66 -14.28 9.66
C VAL A 39 -8.73 -14.26 8.45
N ALA A 40 -8.50 -15.43 7.83
CA ALA A 40 -7.66 -15.51 6.64
C ALA A 40 -8.27 -14.76 5.45
N LEU A 41 -9.59 -14.82 5.28
CA LEU A 41 -10.32 -14.09 4.25
C LEU A 41 -10.23 -12.58 4.48
N GLY A 42 -10.36 -12.11 5.72
CA GLY A 42 -10.18 -10.70 6.07
C GLY A 42 -8.79 -10.17 5.75
N ILE A 43 -7.74 -10.93 6.07
CA ILE A 43 -6.36 -10.56 5.72
C ILE A 43 -6.16 -10.56 4.20
N ALA A 44 -6.68 -11.58 3.50
CA ALA A 44 -6.58 -11.65 2.04
C ALA A 44 -7.28 -10.45 1.37
N ALA A 45 -8.46 -10.05 1.84
CA ALA A 45 -9.18 -8.88 1.36
C ALA A 45 -8.39 -7.59 1.60
N ALA A 46 -7.76 -7.42 2.77
CA ALA A 46 -6.92 -6.26 3.07
C ALA A 46 -5.70 -6.18 2.12
N VAL A 47 -5.04 -7.31 1.85
CA VAL A 47 -3.92 -7.37 0.91
C VAL A 47 -4.37 -7.07 -0.51
N LEU A 48 -5.50 -7.64 -0.96
CA LEU A 48 -6.06 -7.42 -2.29
C LEU A 48 -6.51 -5.97 -2.50
N CYS A 49 -6.87 -5.24 -1.45
CA CYS A 49 -7.19 -3.82 -1.52
C CYS A 49 -5.93 -2.98 -1.83
N VAL A 50 -4.79 -3.29 -1.19
CA VAL A 50 -3.56 -2.49 -1.31
C VAL A 50 -2.69 -2.91 -2.51
N ALA A 51 -2.68 -4.19 -2.87
CA ALA A 51 -1.84 -4.74 -3.93
C ALA A 51 -1.99 -4.03 -5.30
N PRO A 52 -3.20 -3.83 -5.86
CA PRO A 52 -3.34 -3.16 -7.16
C PRO A 52 -2.95 -1.68 -7.10
N LEU A 53 -3.19 -1.01 -5.96
CA LEU A 53 -2.79 0.39 -5.78
C LEU A 53 -1.28 0.58 -5.96
N SER A 54 -0.47 -0.36 -5.45
CA SER A 54 0.99 -0.33 -5.59
C SER A 54 1.50 -0.46 -7.03
N ARG A 55 0.67 -1.00 -7.94
CA ARG A 55 1.02 -1.21 -9.35
C ARG A 55 0.61 -0.04 -10.23
N VAL A 56 -0.52 0.59 -9.90
CA VAL A 56 -1.10 1.67 -10.72
C VAL A 56 -0.56 3.03 -10.32
N LEU A 57 -0.20 3.22 -9.04
CA LEU A 57 0.20 4.51 -8.51
C LEU A 57 1.71 4.73 -8.63
N HIS A 58 2.11 5.73 -9.41
CA HIS A 58 3.49 6.22 -9.39
C HIS A 58 3.67 7.30 -8.31
N PRO A 59 4.86 7.43 -7.70
CA PRO A 59 5.13 8.46 -6.71
C PRO A 59 4.84 9.89 -7.21
N HIS A 60 5.06 10.13 -8.51
CA HIS A 60 4.78 11.42 -9.15
C HIS A 60 3.28 11.72 -9.25
N ASP A 61 2.42 10.71 -9.37
CA ASP A 61 0.96 10.91 -9.44
C ASP A 61 0.42 11.50 -8.13
N LEU A 62 1.00 11.10 -6.99
CA LEU A 62 0.66 11.65 -5.68
C LEU A 62 1.04 13.13 -5.57
N LEU A 63 2.18 13.51 -6.15
CA LEU A 63 2.62 14.91 -6.19
C LEU A 63 1.72 15.76 -7.08
N ASP A 64 1.30 15.22 -8.22
CA ASP A 64 0.39 15.90 -9.14
C ASP A 64 -1.02 16.07 -8.55
N ALA A 65 -1.43 15.16 -7.66
CA ALA A 65 -2.69 15.24 -6.93
C ALA A 65 -2.73 16.36 -5.87
N PHE A 66 -1.61 17.00 -5.51
CA PHE A 66 -1.63 18.09 -4.54
C PHE A 66 -2.48 19.28 -5.04
N PRO A 67 -3.25 19.92 -4.14
CA PRO A 67 -4.08 21.04 -4.49
C PRO A 67 -3.22 22.28 -4.82
N ARG A 68 -3.80 23.24 -5.55
CA ARG A 68 -3.14 24.48 -6.00
C ARG A 68 -2.26 25.19 -4.94
N PRO A 69 -2.69 25.42 -3.69
CA PRO A 69 -1.86 26.09 -2.69
C PRO A 69 -0.58 25.32 -2.33
N LEU A 70 -0.59 23.98 -2.46
CA LEU A 70 0.53 23.10 -2.13
C LEU A 70 1.36 22.70 -3.37
N GLN A 71 1.17 23.34 -4.52
CA GLN A 71 1.98 23.01 -5.71
C GLN A 71 3.45 23.37 -5.54
N ARG A 72 3.78 24.37 -4.72
CA ARG A 72 5.19 24.71 -4.42
C ARG A 72 5.88 23.58 -3.66
N THR A 73 5.23 23.04 -2.63
CA THR A 73 5.75 21.89 -1.89
C THR A 73 5.82 20.66 -2.76
N ALA A 74 4.79 20.38 -3.56
CA ALA A 74 4.80 19.25 -4.50
C ALA A 74 5.95 19.32 -5.51
N ALA A 75 6.26 20.51 -6.05
CA ALA A 75 7.38 20.72 -6.95
C ALA A 75 8.74 20.49 -6.28
N VAL A 76 8.92 20.99 -5.04
CA VAL A 76 10.15 20.75 -4.26
C VAL A 76 10.32 19.28 -3.93
N THR A 77 9.25 18.59 -3.52
CA THR A 77 9.28 17.16 -3.26
C THR A 77 9.54 16.36 -4.54
N GLY A 78 8.96 16.75 -5.66
CA GLY A 78 9.23 16.12 -6.97
C GLY A 78 10.68 16.28 -7.41
N ALA A 79 11.25 17.47 -7.24
CA ALA A 79 12.67 17.69 -7.47
C ALA A 79 13.54 16.81 -6.56
N ALA A 80 13.19 16.70 -5.27
CA ALA A 80 13.90 15.85 -4.33
C ALA A 80 13.84 14.36 -4.73
N ILE A 81 12.66 13.86 -5.12
CA ILE A 81 12.47 12.48 -5.60
C ILE A 81 13.31 12.23 -6.87
N ASN A 82 13.39 13.19 -7.79
CA ASN A 82 14.20 13.08 -9.00
C ASN A 82 15.71 13.04 -8.73
N LEU A 83 16.17 13.65 -7.63
CA LEU A 83 17.57 13.64 -7.21
C LEU A 83 17.98 12.32 -6.55
N VAL A 84 17.07 11.56 -5.93
CA VAL A 84 17.36 10.26 -5.28
C VAL A 84 18.16 9.30 -6.17
N PRO A 85 17.74 8.98 -7.42
CA PRO A 85 18.49 8.08 -8.28
C PRO A 85 19.86 8.66 -8.70
N ALA A 86 19.97 9.98 -8.86
CA ALA A 86 21.24 10.64 -9.17
C ALA A 86 22.24 10.50 -8.02
N VAL A 87 21.79 10.81 -6.79
CA VAL A 87 22.58 10.63 -5.56
C VAL A 87 23.02 9.18 -5.39
N GLY A 88 22.15 8.20 -5.67
CA GLY A 88 22.48 6.78 -5.62
C GLY A 88 23.61 6.40 -6.59
N ARG A 89 23.53 6.86 -7.85
CA ARG A 89 24.59 6.63 -8.86
C ARG A 89 25.91 7.29 -8.45
N ASN A 90 25.86 8.53 -7.97
CA ASN A 90 27.05 9.26 -7.51
C ASN A 90 27.69 8.54 -6.31
N ALA A 91 26.89 8.05 -5.36
CA ALA A 91 27.38 7.30 -4.22
C ALA A 91 28.09 5.99 -4.62
N VAL A 92 27.54 5.26 -5.60
CA VAL A 92 28.18 4.05 -6.13
C VAL A 92 29.51 4.39 -6.82
N ALA A 93 29.52 5.37 -7.73
CA ALA A 93 30.71 5.77 -8.46
C ALA A 93 31.83 6.27 -7.53
N ILE A 94 31.47 7.07 -6.53
CA ILE A 94 32.42 7.53 -5.49
C ILE A 94 32.94 6.36 -4.67
N SER A 95 32.07 5.43 -4.28
CA SER A 95 32.48 4.25 -3.51
C SER A 95 33.48 3.39 -4.29
N GLU A 96 33.27 3.20 -5.59
CA GLU A 96 34.20 2.49 -6.47
C GLU A 96 35.53 3.23 -6.60
N ALA A 97 35.50 4.55 -6.80
CA ALA A 97 36.71 5.36 -6.86
C ALA A 97 37.53 5.30 -5.56
N GLN A 98 36.88 5.26 -4.40
CA GLN A 98 37.56 5.11 -3.10
C GLN A 98 38.16 3.70 -2.93
N ARG A 99 37.48 2.65 -3.41
CA ARG A 99 38.04 1.28 -3.42
C ARG A 99 39.32 1.19 -4.25
N LEU A 100 39.36 1.86 -5.41
CA LEU A 100 40.56 1.94 -6.24
C LEU A 100 41.73 2.69 -5.56
N ARG A 101 41.42 3.60 -4.62
CA ARG A 101 42.42 4.32 -3.81
C ARG A 101 42.88 3.56 -2.57
N GLY A 102 42.47 2.29 -2.40
CA GLY A 102 42.90 1.44 -1.30
C GLY A 102 42.02 1.53 -0.04
N ALA A 103 40.82 2.10 -0.13
CA ALA A 103 39.87 2.08 0.98
C ALA A 103 39.46 0.63 1.32
N ALA A 104 39.69 0.21 2.56
CA ALA A 104 39.45 -1.15 3.04
C ALA A 104 37.95 -1.39 3.33
N GLY A 105 37.13 -1.45 2.29
CA GLY A 105 35.72 -1.86 2.36
C GLY A 105 34.82 -0.98 3.24
N PRO A 106 33.55 -1.36 3.46
CA PRO A 106 32.59 -0.55 4.20
C PRO A 106 32.83 -0.72 5.71
N ARG A 107 33.93 -0.16 6.23
CA ARG A 107 34.06 0.06 7.66
C ARG A 107 33.20 1.26 8.05
N LEU A 108 32.45 1.14 9.13
CA LEU A 108 31.66 2.25 9.72
C LEU A 108 32.51 3.50 10.03
N ARG A 109 33.85 3.41 9.96
CA ARG A 109 34.76 4.54 10.15
C ARG A 109 35.11 5.29 8.86
N ASP A 110 34.95 4.67 7.69
CA ASP A 110 35.38 5.21 6.39
C ASP A 110 34.24 5.83 5.58
N TRP A 111 33.01 5.84 6.11
CA TRP A 111 31.82 6.42 5.44
C TRP A 111 31.98 7.90 5.10
N ARG A 112 32.79 8.65 5.87
CA ARG A 112 33.07 10.07 5.63
C ARG A 112 33.71 10.31 4.25
N GLY A 113 34.51 9.36 3.77
CA GLY A 113 35.17 9.43 2.46
C GLY A 113 34.21 9.30 1.27
N VAL A 114 32.99 8.81 1.51
CA VAL A 114 31.92 8.72 0.49
C VAL A 114 30.85 9.78 0.74
N ALA A 115 30.44 10.00 1.99
CA ALA A 115 29.36 10.93 2.29
C ALA A 115 29.71 12.40 1.99
N ALA A 116 30.93 12.86 2.33
CA ALA A 116 31.34 14.23 2.04
C ALA A 116 31.29 14.54 0.53
N PRO A 117 31.90 13.74 -0.37
CA PRO A 117 31.80 14.00 -1.80
C PRO A 117 30.39 13.78 -2.36
N VAL A 118 29.60 12.83 -1.84
CA VAL A 118 28.19 12.68 -2.27
C VAL A 118 27.37 13.93 -1.94
N VAL A 119 27.53 14.50 -0.74
CA VAL A 119 26.85 15.74 -0.36
C VAL A 119 27.32 16.90 -1.22
N LEU A 120 28.62 16.99 -1.50
CA LEU A 120 29.16 18.03 -2.38
C LEU A 120 28.58 17.92 -3.80
N SER A 121 28.53 16.70 -4.37
CA SER A 121 27.89 16.46 -5.66
C SER A 121 26.40 16.80 -5.65
N ALA A 122 25.68 16.46 -4.58
CA ALA A 122 24.27 16.80 -4.45
C ALA A 122 24.03 18.32 -4.35
N LEU A 123 24.95 19.06 -3.72
CA LEU A 123 24.89 20.53 -3.67
C LEU A 123 25.11 21.12 -5.08
N ASP A 124 26.09 20.62 -5.82
CA ASP A 124 26.35 21.04 -7.20
C ASP A 124 25.14 20.75 -8.11
N ASP A 125 24.59 19.54 -8.04
CA ASP A 125 23.38 19.14 -8.77
C ASP A 125 22.19 20.05 -8.43
N SER A 126 22.05 20.47 -7.15
CA SER A 126 20.98 21.36 -6.71
C SER A 126 21.14 22.80 -7.23
N LEU A 127 22.38 23.30 -7.30
CA LEU A 127 22.68 24.62 -7.85
C LEU A 127 22.43 24.64 -9.36
N GLN A 128 22.92 23.63 -10.08
CA GLN A 128 22.65 23.48 -11.51
C GLN A 128 21.15 23.38 -11.80
N LEU A 129 20.40 22.64 -10.97
CA LEU A 129 18.95 22.56 -11.10
C LEU A 129 18.28 23.93 -10.84
N ALA A 130 18.74 24.69 -9.86
CA ALA A 130 18.22 26.03 -9.56
C ALA A 130 18.47 27.00 -10.71
N GLU A 131 19.68 27.05 -11.26
CA GLU A 131 20.04 27.88 -12.43
C GLU A 131 19.23 27.48 -13.67
N ALA A 132 19.05 26.18 -13.91
CA ALA A 132 18.21 25.67 -14.99
C ALA A 132 16.73 26.02 -14.80
N MET A 133 16.25 26.10 -13.56
CA MET A 133 14.87 26.52 -13.26
C MET A 133 14.70 28.02 -13.44
N GLU A 134 15.65 28.84 -13.01
CA GLU A 134 15.63 30.30 -13.19
C GLU A 134 15.67 30.69 -14.67
N SER A 135 16.55 30.09 -15.47
CA SER A 135 16.64 30.33 -16.92
C SER A 135 15.34 29.95 -17.67
N ARG A 136 14.57 28.99 -17.15
CA ARG A 136 13.25 28.60 -17.67
C ARG A 136 12.10 29.46 -17.13
N GLY A 137 12.39 30.48 -16.33
CA GLY A 137 11.40 31.40 -15.77
C GLY A 137 10.60 30.83 -14.58
N PHE A 138 11.13 29.83 -13.88
CA PHE A 138 10.45 29.24 -12.72
C PHE A 138 10.24 30.29 -11.62
N GLY A 139 8.99 30.67 -11.36
CA GLY A 139 8.64 31.67 -10.33
C GLY A 139 8.27 33.05 -10.90
N GLY A 140 8.40 33.26 -12.22
CA GLY A 140 8.05 34.52 -12.88
C GLY A 140 6.55 34.79 -13.06
N GLY A 141 5.67 33.83 -12.76
CA GLY A 141 4.22 34.01 -12.97
C GLY A 141 3.36 32.84 -12.49
N PRO A 142 2.03 32.93 -12.70
CA PRO A 142 1.09 31.86 -12.38
C PRO A 142 1.41 30.59 -13.19
N ARG A 143 1.36 29.43 -12.53
CA ARG A 143 1.72 28.14 -13.14
C ARG A 143 0.53 27.50 -13.85
N SER A 144 0.79 26.95 -15.03
CA SER A 144 -0.09 26.01 -15.74
C SER A 144 0.41 24.57 -15.53
N ARG A 145 -0.48 23.59 -15.71
CA ARG A 145 -0.15 22.16 -15.64
C ARG A 145 -0.03 21.61 -17.06
N TYR A 146 1.08 20.94 -17.37
CA TYR A 146 1.31 20.33 -18.69
C TYR A 146 0.52 19.03 -18.86
N SER A 147 0.49 18.19 -17.82
CA SER A 147 -0.32 16.99 -17.73
C SER A 147 -1.46 17.22 -16.75
N GLY A 148 -2.70 17.22 -17.24
CA GLY A 148 -3.88 17.07 -16.41
C GLY A 148 -4.31 15.61 -16.48
N ALA A 149 -4.42 14.93 -15.34
CA ALA A 149 -5.07 13.62 -15.28
C ALA A 149 -6.48 13.74 -15.87
N ARG A 150 -6.70 13.14 -17.04
CA ARG A 150 -8.03 13.12 -17.65
C ARG A 150 -8.85 12.09 -16.91
N ILE A 151 -9.94 12.52 -16.30
CA ILE A 151 -10.90 11.61 -15.68
C ILE A 151 -11.58 10.86 -16.82
N ASP A 152 -11.19 9.61 -17.05
CA ASP A 152 -11.86 8.74 -17.99
C ASP A 152 -13.17 8.19 -17.41
N ARG A 153 -14.08 7.75 -18.28
CA ARG A 153 -15.35 7.12 -17.88
C ARG A 153 -15.12 5.90 -16.98
N ALA A 154 -14.05 5.14 -17.23
CA ALA A 154 -13.64 4.04 -16.37
C ALA A 154 -13.30 4.54 -14.95
N ALA A 155 -12.56 5.64 -14.82
CA ALA A 155 -12.24 6.23 -13.51
C ALA A 155 -13.49 6.71 -12.76
N VAL A 156 -14.46 7.32 -13.46
CA VAL A 156 -15.75 7.70 -12.84
C VAL A 156 -16.51 6.47 -12.35
N LEU A 157 -16.58 5.41 -13.16
CA LEU A 157 -17.25 4.16 -12.78
C LEU A 157 -16.60 3.52 -11.55
N VAL A 158 -15.27 3.47 -11.51
CA VAL A 158 -14.51 2.98 -10.36
C VAL A 158 -14.86 3.82 -9.12
N ILE A 159 -14.73 5.15 -9.18
CA ILE A 159 -15.01 6.05 -8.05
C ILE A 159 -16.45 5.89 -7.55
N MET A 160 -17.42 5.84 -8.46
CA MET A 160 -18.84 5.68 -8.12
C MET A 160 -19.10 4.31 -7.48
N SER A 161 -18.55 3.23 -8.05
CA SER A 161 -18.71 1.88 -7.50
C SER A 161 -18.08 1.74 -6.11
N SER A 162 -16.87 2.28 -5.90
CA SER A 162 -16.19 2.28 -4.60
C SER A 162 -16.92 3.13 -3.57
N THR A 163 -17.40 4.32 -3.95
CA THR A 163 -18.16 5.19 -3.04
C THR A 163 -19.48 4.54 -2.65
N ALA A 164 -20.20 3.94 -3.61
CA ALA A 164 -21.43 3.21 -3.34
C ALA A 164 -21.19 2.02 -2.40
N ALA A 165 -20.13 1.23 -2.62
CA ALA A 165 -19.79 0.11 -1.75
C ALA A 165 -19.50 0.55 -0.31
N ILE A 166 -18.78 1.66 -0.12
CA ILE A 166 -18.52 2.24 1.21
C ILE A 166 -19.83 2.69 1.86
N VAL A 167 -20.67 3.44 1.13
CA VAL A 167 -21.95 3.94 1.67
C VAL A 167 -22.87 2.79 2.06
N VAL A 168 -23.02 1.77 1.21
CA VAL A 168 -23.83 0.58 1.50
C VAL A 168 -23.32 -0.14 2.76
N THR A 169 -21.99 -0.29 2.90
CA THR A 169 -21.39 -0.94 4.07
C THR A 169 -21.61 -0.12 5.36
N VAL A 170 -21.45 1.20 5.30
CA VAL A 170 -21.68 2.09 6.45
C VAL A 170 -23.15 2.12 6.85
N VAL A 171 -24.07 2.21 5.88
CA VAL A 171 -25.52 2.20 6.14
C VAL A 171 -25.95 0.87 6.74
N ALA A 172 -25.44 -0.26 6.24
CA ALA A 172 -25.70 -1.58 6.80
C ALA A 172 -25.24 -1.69 8.26
N ARG A 173 -24.08 -1.10 8.59
CA ARG A 173 -23.54 -1.08 9.96
C ARG A 173 -24.36 -0.19 10.89
N VAL A 174 -24.76 1.00 10.44
CA VAL A 174 -25.52 1.98 11.26
C VAL A 174 -26.97 1.53 11.48
N THR A 175 -27.58 0.84 10.52
CA THR A 175 -28.95 0.32 10.64
C THR A 175 -29.06 -0.91 11.56
N GLY A 176 -27.94 -1.43 12.08
CA GLY A 176 -27.93 -2.65 12.89
C GLY A 176 -28.37 -3.90 12.12
N SER A 177 -28.46 -3.81 10.79
CA SER A 177 -28.86 -4.92 9.90
C SER A 177 -27.72 -5.90 9.63
N LEU A 178 -26.51 -5.56 10.07
CA LEU A 178 -25.39 -6.48 10.22
C LEU A 178 -25.34 -6.92 11.68
N PRO A 179 -25.92 -8.08 12.05
CA PRO A 179 -25.55 -8.71 13.30
C PRO A 179 -24.04 -8.94 13.26
N ASP A 180 -23.33 -8.59 14.34
CA ASP A 180 -21.92 -8.98 14.48
C ASP A 180 -21.88 -10.51 14.49
N TRP A 181 -21.60 -11.09 13.31
CA TRP A 181 -21.54 -12.53 13.15
C TRP A 181 -20.29 -13.02 13.88
N TYR A 182 -20.52 -13.57 15.06
CA TYR A 182 -19.53 -14.31 15.81
C TYR A 182 -19.77 -15.80 15.51
N PRO A 183 -18.89 -16.50 14.75
CA PRO A 183 -19.00 -17.94 14.51
C PRO A 183 -18.88 -18.84 15.77
N PHE A 184 -18.90 -18.25 16.96
CA PHE A 184 -18.73 -18.91 18.25
C PHE A 184 -19.96 -18.59 19.12
N PRO A 185 -20.64 -19.54 19.79
CA PRO A 185 -20.35 -20.97 19.99
C PRO A 185 -21.19 -21.95 19.13
N VAL A 186 -22.03 -21.47 18.21
CA VAL A 186 -22.80 -22.31 17.28
C VAL A 186 -22.56 -21.83 15.86
N ALA A 187 -22.23 -22.75 14.95
CA ALA A 187 -22.05 -22.48 13.53
C ALA A 187 -23.42 -22.19 12.87
N VAL A 188 -23.99 -21.03 13.20
CA VAL A 188 -25.20 -20.52 12.55
C VAL A 188 -24.75 -19.90 11.23
N VAL A 189 -25.29 -20.44 10.13
CA VAL A 189 -25.15 -19.85 8.80
C VAL A 189 -25.68 -18.42 8.90
N PRO A 190 -24.88 -17.39 8.63
CA PRO A 190 -25.38 -16.02 8.68
C PRO A 190 -26.52 -15.89 7.68
N ASP A 191 -27.61 -15.22 8.06
CA ASP A 191 -28.58 -14.76 7.08
C ASP A 191 -27.80 -13.96 6.05
N ILE A 192 -27.79 -14.46 4.81
CA ILE A 192 -27.09 -13.83 3.70
C ILE A 192 -27.89 -12.58 3.36
N ALA A 193 -27.65 -11.51 4.13
CA ALA A 193 -28.20 -10.22 3.84
C ALA A 193 -27.73 -9.85 2.42
N VAL A 194 -28.66 -9.42 1.59
CA VAL A 194 -28.41 -9.12 0.17
C VAL A 194 -27.42 -7.95 0.03
N LEU A 195 -27.30 -7.11 1.07
CA LEU A 195 -26.42 -5.94 1.11
C LEU A 195 -24.90 -6.23 0.98
N PRO A 196 -24.27 -7.10 1.80
CA PRO A 196 -22.85 -7.43 1.67
C PRO A 196 -22.51 -8.13 0.34
N VAL A 197 -23.42 -8.93 -0.21
CA VAL A 197 -23.27 -9.55 -1.53
C VAL A 197 -23.28 -8.50 -2.64
N VAL A 198 -24.16 -7.50 -2.55
CA VAL A 198 -24.20 -6.35 -3.48
C VAL A 198 -22.94 -5.49 -3.34
N ALA A 199 -22.42 -5.29 -2.12
CA ALA A 199 -21.16 -4.57 -1.92
C ALA A 199 -19.96 -5.31 -2.54
N CYS A 200 -19.91 -6.64 -2.43
CA CYS A 200 -18.88 -7.47 -3.09
C CYS A 200 -19.01 -7.46 -4.62
N LEU A 201 -20.23 -7.52 -5.16
CA LEU A 201 -20.48 -7.45 -6.59
C LEU A 201 -20.14 -6.08 -7.18
N LEU A 202 -20.40 -4.99 -6.46
CA LEU A 202 -20.01 -3.63 -6.85
C LEU A 202 -18.48 -3.45 -6.86
N LEU A 203 -17.76 -4.10 -5.92
CA LEU A 203 -16.29 -4.14 -5.89
C LEU A 203 -15.68 -4.94 -7.05
N GLY A 204 -16.42 -5.92 -7.61
CA GLY A 204 -16.00 -6.68 -8.80
C GLY A 204 -16.28 -5.99 -10.14
N MET A 205 -17.19 -5.00 -10.17
CA MET A 205 -17.54 -4.25 -11.38
C MET A 205 -16.34 -3.55 -12.08
N PRO A 206 -15.37 -2.94 -11.37
CA PRO A 206 -14.20 -2.33 -12.02
C PRO A 206 -13.25 -3.36 -12.65
N LEU A 207 -13.25 -4.62 -12.21
CA LEU A 207 -12.43 -5.69 -12.79
C LEU A 207 -12.92 -6.10 -14.19
N VAL A 208 -14.23 -6.05 -14.43
CA VAL A 208 -14.84 -6.35 -15.73
C VAL A 208 -14.61 -5.23 -16.75
N ALA A 209 -14.48 -3.98 -16.28
CA ALA A 209 -14.19 -2.84 -17.13
C ALA A 209 -12.74 -2.83 -17.66
N TRP A 210 -11.79 -3.44 -16.93
CA TRP A 210 -10.40 -3.54 -17.36
C TRP A 210 -10.22 -4.50 -18.55
N HIS A 211 -10.94 -5.62 -18.61
CA HIS A 211 -10.77 -6.59 -19.72
C HIS A 211 -11.30 -6.09 -21.09
N ARG A 212 -11.92 -4.91 -21.17
CA ARG A 212 -12.48 -4.38 -22.43
C ARG A 212 -11.61 -3.29 -23.09
N TRP A 213 -10.42 -3.03 -22.55
CA TRP A 213 -9.41 -2.11 -23.08
C TRP A 213 -8.04 -2.78 -23.13
#